data_AF-A0A1M6P3Z1-F1
#
_entry.id   AF-A0A1M6P3Z1-F1
#
_cell.length_a   1.000
_cell.length_b   1.000
_cell.length_c   1.000
_cell.angle_alpha   90.00
_cell.angle_beta   90.00
_cell.angle_gamma   90.00
#
_symmetry.space_group_name_H-M   'P 1'
#
loop_
_entity.id
_entity.type
_entity.pdbx_description
1 polymer ?
#
loop_
_entity_poly.entity_id
_entity_poly.type
_entity_poly.pdbx_seq_one_letter_code
_entity_poly.pdbx_strand_id
1 'polypeptide(L)'
;MKKLKYALSFFKRINVLSKFITDNRVSNLKKLKVIGALLFGFIYFLSPIDIIPEVVLGLGLIDDGVILLYLLTTINEELDIYEKINKTSNQNYNEILENVDYKIKDES
;
A
#
# COMPACT_ATOMS: atom_id res chain seq x y z
N MET A 1 -7.82 -19.03 -4.62
CA MET A 1 -8.71 -18.00 -5.22
C MET A 1 -8.83 -16.71 -4.39
N LYS A 2 -9.05 -16.74 -3.06
CA LYS A 2 -9.19 -15.52 -2.23
C LYS A 2 -8.02 -14.54 -2.35
N LYS A 3 -6.78 -15.03 -2.27
CA LYS A 3 -5.54 -14.22 -2.41
C LYS A 3 -5.42 -13.54 -3.79
N LEU A 4 -5.79 -14.24 -4.85
CA LEU A 4 -5.78 -13.69 -6.22
C LEU A 4 -6.78 -12.53 -6.34
N LYS A 5 -8.02 -12.71 -5.87
CA LYS A 5 -9.02 -11.64 -5.87
C LYS A 5 -8.57 -10.42 -5.04
N TYR A 6 -7.92 -10.68 -3.90
CA TYR A 6 -7.35 -9.63 -3.05
C TYR A 6 -6.24 -8.86 -3.77
N ALA A 7 -5.25 -9.55 -4.34
CA ALA A 7 -4.19 -8.92 -5.12
C ALA A 7 -4.73 -8.10 -6.29
N LEU A 8 -5.69 -8.63 -7.06
CA LEU A 8 -6.32 -7.92 -8.17
C LEU A 8 -7.15 -6.70 -7.71
N SER A 9 -7.57 -6.64 -6.45
CA SER A 9 -8.25 -5.45 -5.92
C SER A 9 -7.34 -4.22 -5.86
N PHE A 10 -6.02 -4.41 -5.93
CA PHE A 10 -5.02 -3.34 -5.98
C PHE A 10 -5.35 -2.29 -7.05
N PHE A 11 -5.77 -2.71 -8.25
CA PHE A 11 -6.09 -1.80 -9.34
C PHE A 11 -7.21 -0.80 -9.00
N LYS A 12 -8.16 -1.20 -8.16
CA LYS A 12 -9.23 -0.32 -7.68
C LYS A 12 -8.77 0.66 -6.59
N ARG A 13 -7.62 0.38 -5.98
CA ARG A 13 -7.06 1.11 -4.82
C ARG A 13 -5.91 2.04 -5.20
N ILE A 14 -5.69 2.28 -6.49
CA ILE A 14 -4.65 3.18 -6.97
C ILE A 14 -4.76 4.60 -6.39
N ASN A 15 -5.98 5.08 -6.14
CA ASN A 15 -6.21 6.36 -5.47
C ASN A 15 -5.70 6.36 -4.01
N VAL A 16 -5.88 5.26 -3.29
CA VAL A 16 -5.38 5.09 -1.92
C VAL A 16 -3.86 5.02 -1.92
N LEU A 17 -3.27 4.33 -2.91
CA LEU A 17 -1.82 4.30 -3.09
C LEU A 17 -1.23 5.69 -3.30
N SER A 18 -1.85 6.52 -4.14
CA SER A 18 -1.40 7.90 -4.34
C SER A 18 -1.41 8.68 -3.03
N LYS A 19 -2.48 8.54 -2.22
CA LYS A 19 -2.57 9.16 -0.89
C LYS A 19 -1.48 8.63 0.04
N PHE A 20 -1.22 7.33 0.06
CA PHE A 20 -0.18 6.69 0.88
C PHE A 20 1.23 7.23 0.57
N ILE A 21 1.57 7.41 -0.71
CA ILE A 21 2.89 7.90 -1.13
C ILE A 21 3.05 9.38 -0.77
N THR A 22 2.02 10.18 -0.98
CA THR A 22 2.04 11.64 -0.72
C THR A 22 1.94 11.98 0.77
N ASP A 23 1.37 11.10 1.60
CA ASP A 23 1.18 11.36 3.03
C ASP A 23 2.51 11.34 3.80
N ASN A 24 2.92 12.50 4.33
CA ASN A 24 4.15 12.64 5.13
C ASN A 24 4.09 11.93 6.50
N ARG A 25 2.91 11.50 6.95
CA ARG A 25 2.75 10.69 8.17
C ARG A 25 3.22 9.25 7.98
N VAL A 26 3.30 8.78 6.74
CA VAL A 26 3.82 7.45 6.41
C VAL A 26 5.35 7.50 6.41
N SER A 27 5.99 6.63 7.20
CA SER A 27 7.45 6.53 7.25
C SER A 27 8.05 6.26 5.87
N ASN A 28 9.19 6.90 5.57
CA ASN A 28 9.90 6.74 4.30
C ASN A 28 10.24 5.28 3.98
N LEU A 29 10.50 4.44 4.99
CA LEU A 29 10.77 3.01 4.81
C LEU A 29 9.58 2.25 4.21
N LYS A 30 8.35 2.53 4.67
CA LYS A 30 7.14 1.92 4.12
C LYS A 30 6.85 2.40 2.70
N LYS A 31 7.08 3.69 2.42
CA LYS A 31 6.99 4.24 1.06
C LYS A 31 7.99 3.57 0.13
N LEU A 32 9.25 3.44 0.56
CA LEU A 32 10.30 2.78 -0.21
C LEU A 32 9.99 1.30 -0.44
N LYS A 33 9.42 0.59 0.56
CA LYS A 33 8.97 -0.79 0.40
C LYS A 33 7.88 -0.91 -0.68
N VAL A 34 6.87 -0.05 -0.67
CA VAL A 34 5.78 -0.08 -1.66
C VAL A 34 6.27 0.33 -3.05
N ILE A 35 7.06 1.40 -3.15
CA ILE A 35 7.63 1.86 -4.43
C ILE A 35 8.62 0.83 -4.98
N GLY A 36 9.50 0.29 -4.12
CA GLY A 36 10.43 -0.77 -4.48
C GLY A 36 9.73 -2.04 -4.92
N ALA A 37 8.61 -2.39 -4.27
CA ALA A 37 7.76 -3.49 -4.69
C ALA A 37 7.19 -3.24 -6.10
N LEU A 38 6.61 -2.07 -6.36
CA LEU A 38 6.10 -1.71 -7.68
C LEU A 38 7.18 -1.72 -8.77
N LEU A 39 8.36 -1.15 -8.47
CA LEU A 39 9.51 -1.16 -9.38
C LEU A 39 9.98 -2.58 -9.66
N PHE A 40 10.09 -3.43 -8.64
CA PHE A 40 10.48 -4.83 -8.80
C PHE A 40 9.48 -5.57 -9.70
N GLY A 41 8.18 -5.41 -9.47
CA GLY A 41 7.14 -5.99 -10.32
C GLY A 41 7.12 -5.43 -11.74
N PHE A 42 7.45 -4.16 -11.93
CA PHE A 42 7.54 -3.52 -13.25
C PHE A 42 8.77 -3.98 -14.03
N ILE A 43 9.93 -4.04 -13.38
CA ILE A 43 11.17 -4.60 -13.96
C ILE A 43 10.93 -6.05 -14.37
N TYR A 44 10.26 -6.83 -13.51
CA TYR A 44 9.85 -8.20 -13.80
C TYR A 44 8.95 -8.31 -15.05
N PHE A 45 8.05 -7.34 -15.23
CA PHE A 45 7.16 -7.28 -16.39
C PHE A 45 7.87 -6.87 -17.69
N LEU A 46 8.85 -5.95 -17.63
CA LEU A 46 9.55 -5.45 -18.83
C LEU A 46 10.63 -6.39 -19.36
N SER A 47 11.32 -7.09 -18.47
CA SER A 47 12.31 -8.09 -18.85
C SER A 47 12.24 -9.23 -17.84
N PRO A 48 11.58 -10.35 -18.17
CA PRO A 48 11.56 -11.52 -17.29
C PRO A 48 12.95 -12.19 -17.13
N ILE A 49 14.04 -11.64 -17.69
CA ILE A 49 15.23 -12.45 -18.00
C ILE A 49 16.59 -11.88 -17.53
N ASP A 50 16.84 -10.58 -17.38
CA ASP A 50 18.26 -10.12 -17.51
C ASP A 50 18.95 -9.46 -16.28
N ILE A 51 18.62 -9.85 -15.03
CA ILE A 51 19.35 -9.33 -13.83
C ILE A 51 19.91 -10.44 -12.93
N ILE A 52 19.43 -11.68 -13.04
CA ILE A 52 19.93 -12.80 -12.24
C ILE A 52 20.63 -13.74 -13.21
N PRO A 53 21.98 -13.73 -13.29
CA PRO A 53 22.68 -14.75 -14.07
C PRO A 53 22.19 -16.12 -13.59
N GLU A 54 21.68 -16.93 -14.50
CA GLU A 54 20.92 -18.18 -14.30
C GLU A 54 21.56 -19.27 -13.40
N VAL A 55 22.70 -19.04 -12.74
CA VAL A 55 23.60 -20.14 -12.30
C VAL A 55 23.60 -20.44 -10.80
N VAL A 56 23.06 -19.60 -9.91
CA VAL A 56 23.37 -19.79 -8.47
C VAL A 56 22.46 -20.79 -7.73
N LEU A 57 21.20 -21.04 -8.12
CA LEU A 57 20.27 -21.78 -7.23
C LEU A 57 19.34 -22.85 -7.84
N GLY A 58 19.28 -23.07 -9.16
CA GLY A 58 18.60 -24.26 -9.72
C GLY A 58 17.09 -24.42 -9.38
N LEU A 59 16.35 -23.31 -9.18
CA LEU A 59 14.90 -23.30 -8.94
C LEU A 59 14.14 -22.61 -10.10
N GLY A 60 14.61 -22.79 -11.34
CA GLY A 60 14.29 -21.90 -12.46
C GLY A 60 12.89 -21.99 -13.09
N LEU A 61 11.87 -22.60 -12.47
CA LEU A 61 10.58 -22.81 -13.15
C LEU A 61 9.31 -22.53 -12.32
N ILE A 62 9.45 -22.04 -11.08
CA ILE A 62 8.35 -21.69 -10.19
C ILE A 62 8.72 -20.26 -9.75
N ASP A 63 8.12 -19.15 -10.17
CA ASP A 63 6.69 -18.88 -10.04
C ASP A 63 6.36 -17.39 -10.43
N ASP A 64 6.44 -17.02 -11.72
CA ASP A 64 6.21 -15.62 -12.19
C ASP A 64 4.92 -14.99 -11.63
N GLY A 65 3.85 -15.77 -11.63
CA GLY A 65 2.55 -15.35 -11.13
C GLY A 65 2.50 -15.21 -9.61
N VAL A 66 3.27 -16.00 -8.86
CA VAL A 66 3.25 -15.97 -7.39
C VAL A 66 4.11 -14.85 -6.83
N ILE A 67 5.22 -14.48 -7.49
CA ILE A 67 5.98 -13.29 -7.13
C ILE A 67 5.09 -12.05 -7.29
N LEU A 68 4.44 -11.90 -8.44
CA LEU A 68 3.51 -10.79 -8.68
C LEU A 68 2.33 -10.81 -7.69
N LEU A 69 1.75 -11.98 -7.44
CA LEU A 69 0.66 -12.16 -6.47
C LEU A 69 1.09 -11.75 -5.05
N TYR A 70 2.29 -12.17 -4.62
CA TYR A 70 2.86 -11.84 -3.33
C TYR A 70 3.11 -10.34 -3.20
N LEU A 71 3.65 -9.72 -4.24
CA LEU A 71 3.93 -8.29 -4.31
C LEU A 71 2.65 -7.45 -4.19
N LEU A 72 1.64 -7.77 -5.00
CA LEU A 72 0.33 -7.10 -4.98
C LEU A 72 -0.40 -7.33 -3.65
N THR A 73 -0.27 -8.51 -3.06
CA THR A 73 -0.83 -8.81 -1.72
C THR A 73 -0.15 -7.93 -0.67
N THR A 74 1.19 -7.86 -0.69
CA THR A 74 1.98 -7.05 0.25
C THR A 74 1.62 -5.56 0.16
N ILE A 75 1.44 -5.04 -1.05
CA ILE A 75 1.04 -3.64 -1.24
C ILE A 75 -0.37 -3.41 -0.69
N ASN A 76 -1.31 -4.31 -0.97
CA ASN A 76 -2.67 -4.17 -0.45
C ASN A 76 -2.73 -4.18 1.09
N GLU A 77 -1.89 -4.98 1.74
CA GLU A 77 -1.81 -5.03 3.21
C GLU A 77 -1.35 -3.69 3.81
N GLU A 78 -0.33 -3.06 3.21
CA GLU A 78 0.14 -1.74 3.64
C GLU A 78 -0.93 -0.66 3.44
N LEU A 79 -1.67 -0.74 2.32
CA LEU A 79 -2.79 0.18 2.05
C LEU A 79 -3.95 -0.06 3.03
N ASP A 80 -4.24 -1.30 3.43
CA ASP A 80 -5.28 -1.62 4.41
C ASP A 80 -4.95 -1.02 5.78
N ILE A 81 -3.68 -1.18 6.21
CA ILE A 81 -3.17 -0.58 7.44
C ILE A 81 -3.31 0.94 7.38
N TYR A 82 -2.93 1.55 6.25
CA TYR A 82 -3.03 2.99 6.05
C TYR A 82 -4.48 3.50 6.08
N GLU A 83 -5.41 2.83 5.41
CA GLU A 83 -6.84 3.21 5.44
C GLU A 83 -7.43 3.04 6.83
N LYS A 84 -7.07 1.97 7.55
CA LYS A 84 -7.52 1.74 8.92
C LYS A 84 -7.06 2.86 9.85
N ILE A 85 -5.78 3.24 9.79
CA ILE A 85 -5.23 4.35 10.60
C ILE A 85 -5.96 5.66 10.26
N ASN A 86 -6.14 5.97 8.98
CA ASN A 86 -6.82 7.20 8.55
C ASN A 86 -8.29 7.26 8.94
N LYS A 87 -8.99 6.13 8.91
CA LYS A 87 -10.38 6.03 9.34
C LYS A 87 -10.50 6.23 10.85
N THR A 88 -9.64 5.57 11.64
CA THR A 88 -9.61 5.74 13.10
C THR A 88 -9.28 7.18 13.49
N SER A 89 -8.33 7.84 12.81
CA SER A 89 -8.03 9.25 13.06
C SER A 89 -9.20 10.19 12.76
N ASN A 90 -9.96 9.95 11.68
CA ASN A 90 -11.15 10.75 11.38
C ASN A 90 -12.29 10.50 12.39
N GLN A 91 -12.50 9.25 12.81
CA GLN A 91 -13.55 8.94 13.79
C GLN A 91 -13.28 9.59 15.15
N ASN A 92 -12.06 9.46 15.69
CA ASN A 92 -11.70 10.10 16.95
C ASN A 92 -11.81 11.64 16.88
N TYR A 93 -11.44 12.25 15.76
CA TYR A 93 -11.57 13.69 15.57
C TYR A 93 -13.04 14.15 15.58
N ASN A 94 -13.92 13.43 14.87
CA ASN A 94 -15.35 13.74 14.84
C ASN A 94 -16.00 13.57 16.22
N GLU A 95 -15.64 12.54 16.98
CA GLU A 95 -16.11 12.35 18.36
C GLU A 95 -15.66 13.48 19.29
N ILE A 96 -14.43 13.99 19.13
CA ILE A 96 -13.97 15.16 19.89
C ILE A 96 -14.79 16.40 19.51
N LEU A 97 -15.05 16.63 18.22
CA LEU A 97 -15.81 17.81 17.77
C LEU A 97 -17.28 17.77 18.22
N GLU A 98 -17.93 16.62 18.23
CA GLU A 98 -19.31 16.49 18.72
C GLU A 98 -19.42 16.73 20.23
N ASN A 99 -18.34 16.50 20.99
CA ASN A 99 -18.30 16.67 22.44
C ASN A 99 -17.75 18.04 22.90
N VAL A 100 -17.33 18.91 21.98
CA VAL A 100 -16.85 20.26 22.32
C VAL A 100 -17.98 21.26 22.07
N ASP A 101 -18.66 21.60 23.16
CA ASP A 101 -19.70 22.63 23.18
C ASP A 101 -19.04 24.02 23.06
N TYR A 102 -19.07 24.60 21.87
CA TYR A 102 -18.47 25.92 21.62
C TYR A 102 -19.37 27.03 22.19
N LYS A 103 -19.00 27.56 23.37
CA LYS A 103 -19.46 28.89 23.77
C LYS A 103 -18.76 29.93 22.92
N ILE A 104 -19.44 30.37 21.86
CA ILE A 104 -19.06 31.60 21.15
C ILE A 104 -19.16 32.73 22.18
N LYS A 105 -18.01 33.26 22.62
CA LYS A 105 -17.98 34.54 23.29
C LYS A 105 -18.08 35.58 22.20
N ASP A 106 -19.27 36.12 22.01
CA ASP A 106 -19.45 37.40 21.34
C ASP A 106 -18.75 38.45 22.21
N GLU A 107 -17.50 38.75 21.89
CA GLU A 107 -16.85 39.97 22.34
C GLU A 107 -17.49 41.13 21.56
N SER A 108 -18.51 41.73 22.18
CA SER A 108 -19.14 42.99 21.76
C SER A 108 -18.30 44.19 22.19
#